data_AF-A0A2E4SUW3-F1
#
_entry.id   AF-A0A2E4SUW3-F1
#
_cell.length_a   1.000
_cell.length_b   1.000
_cell.length_c   1.000
_cell.angle_alpha   90.00
_cell.angle_beta   90.00
_cell.angle_gamma   90.00
#
_symmetry.space_group_name_H-M   'P 1'
#
loop_
_entity.id
_entity.type
_entity.pdbx_description
1 polymer ?
#
loop_
_entity_poly.entity_id
_entity_poly.type
_entity_poly.pdbx_seq_one_letter_code
_entity_poly.pdbx_strand_id
1 'polypeptide(L)'
;MAVAEELGVEVEVVLYMKEPPDESLLRRIAAGLVDPVEDLVRKDSQFKKLELVEGDYVGDVQAVVELLARRKALLQRPVLIRGDLAGSGPLVATVGRPKERLYEFIGGS
;
A
#
# COMPACT_ATOMS: atom_id res chain seq x y z
N MET A 1 -16.49 -2.05 -1.35
CA MET A 1 -15.88 -0.78 -0.89
C MET A 1 -16.88 0.32 -1.20
N ALA A 2 -17.39 1.04 -0.19
CA ALA A 2 -18.45 2.04 -0.39
C ALA A 2 -18.14 3.06 -1.50
N VAL A 3 -16.90 3.55 -1.61
CA VAL A 3 -16.53 4.52 -2.66
C VAL A 3 -16.57 3.93 -4.07
N ALA A 4 -16.09 2.70 -4.26
CA ALA A 4 -16.14 2.04 -5.57
C ALA A 4 -17.58 1.74 -6.00
N GLU A 5 -18.41 1.32 -5.04
CA GLU A 5 -19.85 1.10 -5.23
C GLU A 5 -20.58 2.41 -5.57
N GLU A 6 -20.30 3.49 -4.85
CA GLU A 6 -20.84 4.84 -5.11
C GLU A 6 -20.48 5.34 -6.53
N LEU A 7 -19.26 5.05 -6.99
CA LEU A 7 -18.77 5.44 -8.31
C LEU A 7 -19.19 4.46 -9.43
N GLY A 8 -19.81 3.33 -9.10
CA GLY A 8 -20.17 2.29 -10.07
C GLY A 8 -18.97 1.62 -10.74
N VAL A 9 -17.80 1.61 -10.08
CA VAL A 9 -16.56 1.04 -10.60
C VAL A 9 -16.31 -0.32 -9.96
N GLU A 10 -16.09 -1.34 -10.78
CA GLU A 10 -15.67 -2.64 -10.29
C GLU A 10 -14.21 -2.59 -9.79
N VAL A 11 -13.98 -3.11 -8.59
CA VAL A 11 -12.65 -3.21 -7.98
C VAL A 11 -12.44 -4.58 -7.39
N GLU A 12 -11.23 -5.09 -7.49
CA GLU A 12 -10.80 -6.25 -6.75
C GLU A 12 -10.39 -5.84 -5.32
N VAL A 13 -10.90 -6.56 -4.32
CA VAL A 13 -10.57 -6.31 -2.91
C VAL A 13 -9.69 -7.45 -2.39
N VAL A 14 -8.39 -7.16 -2.25
CA VAL A 14 -7.42 -8.10 -1.67
C VAL A 14 -7.37 -7.93 -0.15
N LEU A 15 -7.66 -9.02 0.57
CA LEU A 15 -7.55 -9.06 2.03
C LEU A 15 -6.10 -9.33 2.44
N TYR A 16 -5.25 -8.29 2.43
CA TYR A 16 -3.80 -8.38 2.64
C TYR A 16 -3.34 -9.14 3.91
N MET A 17 -4.21 -9.25 4.92
CA MET A 17 -3.90 -10.05 6.12
C MET A 17 -3.99 -11.55 5.86
N LYS A 18 -4.90 -11.98 4.97
CA LYS A 18 -5.04 -13.37 4.52
C LYS A 18 -4.06 -13.67 3.39
N GLU A 19 -3.95 -12.75 2.45
CA GLU A 19 -3.15 -12.87 1.22
C GLU A 19 -2.16 -11.70 1.18
N PRO A 20 -1.11 -11.72 2.02
CA PRO A 20 -0.14 -10.63 2.04
C PRO A 20 0.64 -10.57 0.73
N PRO A 21 0.96 -9.36 0.23
CA PRO A 21 1.89 -9.25 -0.87
C PRO A 21 3.26 -9.80 -0.46
N ASP A 22 3.92 -10.49 -1.37
CA ASP A 22 5.31 -10.91 -1.19
C ASP A 22 6.28 -9.74 -1.44
N GLU A 23 7.57 -9.97 -1.24
CA GLU A 23 8.59 -8.94 -1.48
C GLU A 23 8.60 -8.43 -2.92
N SER A 24 8.35 -9.30 -3.90
CA SER A 24 8.34 -8.93 -5.32
C SER A 24 7.21 -7.95 -5.62
N LEU A 25 6.00 -8.25 -5.15
CA LEU A 25 4.83 -7.40 -5.29
C LEU A 25 4.99 -6.10 -4.48
N LEU A 26 5.53 -6.16 -3.26
CA LEU A 26 5.83 -4.96 -2.46
C LEU A 26 6.82 -4.03 -3.17
N ARG A 27 7.85 -4.55 -3.83
CA ARG A 27 8.79 -3.76 -4.65
C ARG A 27 8.10 -3.08 -5.82
N ARG A 28 7.20 -3.79 -6.50
CA ARG A 28 6.41 -3.24 -7.61
C ARG A 28 5.45 -2.15 -7.13
N ILE A 29 4.79 -2.36 -5.99
CA ILE A 29 3.92 -1.37 -5.35
C ILE A 29 4.75 -0.12 -4.99
N ALA A 30 5.90 -0.29 -4.34
CA ALA A 30 6.78 0.81 -3.96
C ALA A 30 7.30 1.59 -5.18
N ALA A 31 7.66 0.91 -6.26
CA ALA A 31 8.11 1.55 -7.50
C ALA A 31 6.98 2.35 -8.20
N GLY A 32 5.73 1.92 -8.02
CA GLY A 32 4.55 2.58 -8.56
C GLY A 32 3.90 3.61 -7.64
N LEU A 33 4.45 3.80 -6.43
CA LEU A 33 3.84 4.62 -5.40
C LEU A 33 4.02 6.11 -5.73
N VAL A 34 2.92 6.86 -5.71
CA VAL A 34 2.94 8.32 -5.93
C VAL A 34 3.41 9.07 -4.68
N ASP A 35 3.24 8.46 -3.51
CA ASP A 35 3.63 8.96 -2.19
C ASP A 35 5.06 8.50 -1.83
N PRO A 36 5.72 9.12 -0.83
CA PRO A 36 6.95 8.59 -0.25
C PRO A 36 6.81 7.11 0.16
N VAL A 37 7.85 6.30 -0.07
CA VAL A 37 7.78 4.85 0.15
C VAL A 37 7.48 4.48 1.60
N GLU A 38 7.97 5.26 2.56
CA GLU A 38 7.70 5.12 3.98
C GLU A 38 6.21 5.25 4.35
N ASP A 39 5.38 5.87 3.51
CA ASP A 39 3.94 6.00 3.76
C ASP A 39 3.20 4.66 3.62
N LEU A 40 3.82 3.66 3.00
CA LEU A 40 3.35 2.27 3.05
C LEU A 40 3.41 1.69 4.47
N VAL A 41 4.20 2.26 5.38
CA VAL A 41 4.35 1.80 6.76
C VAL A 41 3.34 2.51 7.67
N ARG A 42 2.47 1.73 8.29
CA ARG A 42 1.45 2.19 9.23
C ARG A 42 2.07 2.49 10.59
N LYS A 43 2.10 3.78 10.95
CA LYS A 43 2.63 4.30 12.21
C LYS A 43 1.58 4.32 13.34
N ASP A 44 1.03 3.16 13.70
CA ASP A 44 0.02 3.04 14.77
C ASP A 44 0.60 2.50 16.09
N SER A 45 -0.27 2.02 17.00
CA SER A 45 0.18 1.44 18.27
C SER A 45 1.05 0.18 18.11
N GLN A 46 0.94 -0.56 17.00
CA GLN A 46 1.83 -1.69 16.71
C GLN A 46 3.23 -1.22 16.37
N PHE A 47 3.36 -0.15 15.59
CA PHE A 47 4.66 0.46 15.29
C PHE A 47 5.40 0.83 16.58
N LYS A 48 4.71 1.51 17.50
CA LYS A 48 5.28 1.90 18.81
C LYS A 48 5.66 0.69 19.67
N LYS A 49 4.83 -0.35 19.71
CA LYS A 49 5.09 -1.57 20.49
C LYS A 49 6.29 -2.37 19.98
N LEU A 50 6.61 -2.24 18.69
CA LEU A 50 7.76 -2.89 18.07
C LEU A 50 9.03 -2.06 18.19
N GLU A 51 8.97 -0.90 18.86
CA GLU A 51 10.11 0.00 19.08
C GLU A 51 10.86 0.36 17.78
N LEU A 52 10.10 0.45 16.67
CA LEU A 52 10.64 0.78 15.37
C LEU A 52 11.10 2.23 15.31
N VAL A 53 12.25 2.46 14.69
CA VAL A 53 12.82 3.80 14.47
C VAL A 53 12.59 4.18 13.03
N GLU A 54 11.92 5.32 12.79
CA GLU A 54 11.60 5.76 11.41
C GLU A 54 12.86 5.98 10.56
N GLY A 55 13.94 6.44 11.16
CA GLY A 55 15.23 6.65 10.48
C GLY A 55 15.86 5.38 9.91
N ASP A 56 15.40 4.18 10.30
CA ASP A 56 15.91 2.91 9.78
C ASP A 56 15.38 2.57 8.38
N TYR A 57 14.32 3.24 7.91
CA TYR A 57 13.68 2.91 6.64
C TYR A 57 13.19 4.09 5.80
N VAL A 58 13.11 5.30 6.36
CA VAL A 58 12.65 6.49 5.61
C VAL A 58 13.58 6.76 4.41
N GLY A 59 13.00 6.91 3.22
CA GLY A 59 13.74 7.10 1.98
C GLY A 59 14.44 5.84 1.43
N ASP A 60 14.34 4.69 2.11
CA ASP A 60 14.93 3.43 1.67
C ASP A 60 13.84 2.41 1.29
N VAL A 61 13.69 2.23 -0.03
CA VAL A 61 12.74 1.28 -0.61
C VAL A 61 13.00 -0.15 -0.15
N GLN A 62 14.26 -0.56 -0.03
CA GLN A 62 14.63 -1.91 0.40
C GLN A 62 14.20 -2.14 1.84
N ALA A 63 14.56 -1.22 2.73
CA ALA A 63 14.22 -1.29 4.14
C ALA A 63 12.71 -1.33 4.37
N VAL A 64 11.93 -0.52 3.63
CA VAL A 64 10.46 -0.56 3.69
C VAL A 64 9.91 -1.91 3.23
N VAL A 65 10.37 -2.42 2.08
CA VAL A 65 9.90 -3.71 1.55
C VAL A 65 10.20 -4.84 2.53
N GLU A 66 11.42 -4.91 3.05
CA GLU A 66 11.83 -5.94 4.00
C GLU A 66 11.01 -5.87 5.30
N LEU A 67 10.78 -4.66 5.82
CA LEU A 67 9.95 -4.45 7.00
C LEU A 67 8.52 -4.97 6.77
N LEU A 68 7.91 -4.61 5.65
CA LEU A 68 6.52 -4.97 5.33
C LEU A 68 6.36 -6.45 5.02
N ALA A 69 7.32 -7.08 4.35
CA ALA A 69 7.34 -8.52 4.12
C ALA A 69 7.43 -9.32 5.43
N ARG A 70 8.28 -8.87 6.37
CA ARG A 70 8.41 -9.47 7.70
C ARG A 70 7.19 -9.19 8.59
N ARG A 71 6.55 -8.04 8.41
CA ARG A 71 5.48 -7.53 9.28
C ARG A 71 4.32 -6.98 8.46
N LYS A 72 3.60 -7.86 7.76
CA LYS A 72 2.41 -7.48 6.96
C LYS A 72 1.42 -6.59 7.69
N ALA A 73 1.30 -6.72 9.01
CA ALA A 73 0.39 -5.91 9.83
C ALA A 73 0.69 -4.40 9.81
N LEU A 74 1.93 -4.03 9.48
CA LEU A 74 2.38 -2.65 9.30
C LEU A 74 2.05 -2.10 7.91
N LEU A 75 1.56 -2.89 6.95
CA LEU A 75 1.13 -2.33 5.67
C LEU A 75 -0.04 -1.35 5.91
N GLN A 76 0.10 -0.16 5.33
CA GLN A 76 -0.89 0.89 5.40
C GLN A 76 -2.19 0.45 4.73
N ARG A 77 -3.32 1.05 5.14
CA ARG A 77 -4.64 0.65 4.61
C ARG A 77 -5.63 1.81 4.46
N PRO A 78 -6.39 1.87 3.35
CA PRO A 78 -6.20 1.05 2.14
C PRO A 78 -4.94 1.50 1.34
N VAL A 79 -4.33 0.57 0.60
CA VAL A 79 -3.44 0.89 -0.53
C VAL A 79 -4.26 0.63 -1.78
N LEU A 80 -4.35 1.62 -2.66
CA LEU A 80 -5.05 1.52 -3.94
C LEU A 80 -4.03 1.26 -5.02
N ILE A 81 -4.34 0.34 -5.93
CA ILE A 81 -3.42 -0.09 -6.99
C ILE A 81 -4.18 -0.13 -8.32
N ARG A 82 -3.58 0.40 -9.38
CA ARG A 82 -3.96 0.16 -10.79
C ARG A 82 -2.88 -0.67 -11.46
N GLY A 83 -3.30 -1.71 -12.17
CA GLY A 83 -2.43 -2.64 -12.89
C GLY A 83 -2.66 -4.10 -12.47
N ASP A 84 -2.04 -5.02 -13.19
CA ASP A 84 -2.15 -6.46 -12.95
C ASP A 84 -1.18 -6.89 -11.83
N LEU A 85 -1.74 -7.33 -10.70
CA LEU A 85 -0.95 -7.81 -9.56
C LEU A 85 -0.23 -9.13 -9.87
N ALA A 86 -0.81 -10.01 -10.68
CA ALA A 86 -0.23 -11.29 -11.07
C ALA A 86 0.81 -11.16 -12.22
N GLY A 87 0.74 -10.07 -12.98
CA GLY A 87 1.67 -9.78 -14.07
C GLY A 87 3.03 -9.25 -13.61
N SER A 88 3.86 -8.84 -14.57
CA SER A 88 5.17 -8.21 -14.33
C SER A 88 5.21 -6.72 -14.70
N GLY A 89 4.08 -6.17 -15.15
CA GLY A 89 3.95 -4.79 -15.58
C GLY A 89 4.08 -3.78 -14.44
N PRO A 90 4.26 -2.49 -14.78
CA PRO A 90 4.27 -1.42 -13.79
C PRO A 90 2.91 -1.32 -13.09
N LEU A 91 2.95 -0.86 -11.84
CA LEU A 91 1.76 -0.51 -11.06
C LEU A 91 1.72 1.00 -10.86
N VAL A 92 0.53 1.54 -10.66
CA VAL A 92 0.34 2.86 -10.05
C VAL A 92 -0.31 2.61 -8.70
N ALA A 93 0.26 3.16 -7.63
CA ALA A 93 -0.22 2.93 -6.27
C ALA A 93 -0.31 4.22 -5.47
N THR A 94 -1.26 4.30 -4.54
CA THR A 94 -1.35 5.39 -3.56
C THR A 94 -1.88 4.87 -2.22
N VAL A 95 -1.49 5.55 -1.14
CA VAL A 95 -2.15 5.37 0.15
C VAL A 95 -3.49 6.09 0.11
N GLY A 96 -4.59 5.36 0.33
CA GLY A 96 -5.95 5.90 0.28
C GLY A 96 -6.34 6.71 1.52
N ARG A 97 -5.46 7.62 1.97
CA ARG A 97 -5.73 8.57 3.05
C ARG A 97 -5.18 9.96 2.67
N PRO A 98 -5.98 11.03 2.83
CA PRO A 98 -7.34 11.05 3.38
C PRO A 98 -8.39 10.44 2.42
N LYS A 99 -9.66 10.32 2.85
CA LYS A 99 -10.69 9.53 2.13
C LYS A 99 -10.90 10.01 0.69
N GLU A 100 -10.69 11.29 0.45
CA GLU A 100 -10.81 11.98 -0.84
C GLU A 100 -9.93 11.32 -1.91
N ARG A 101 -8.76 10.78 -1.52
CA ARG A 101 -7.86 10.07 -2.44
C ARG A 101 -8.48 8.81 -3.04
N LEU A 102 -9.46 8.19 -2.37
CA LEU A 102 -10.19 7.07 -2.95
C LEU A 102 -11.02 7.54 -4.15
N TYR A 103 -11.68 8.69 -4.05
CA TYR A 103 -12.50 9.22 -5.13
C TYR A 103 -11.64 9.64 -6.32
N GLU A 104 -10.53 10.33 -6.06
CA GLU A 104 -9.57 10.73 -7.10
C GLU A 104 -8.97 9.52 -7.82
N PHE A 105 -8.50 8.53 -7.06
CA PHE A 105 -7.80 7.38 -7.63
C PHE A 105 -8.74 6.35 -8.27
N ILE A 106 -9.98 6.20 -7.79
CA ILE A 106 -10.96 5.28 -8.39
C ILE A 106 -11.70 5.97 -9.55
N GLY A 107 -12.07 7.24 -9.40
CA GLY A 107 -12.86 7.98 -10.39
C GLY A 107 -12.05 8.63 -11.50
N GLY A 108 -10.76 8.95 -11.27
CA GLY A 108 -9.89 9.62 -12.25
C GLY A 108 -9.34 8.69 -13.33
N SER A 109 -10.21 7.92 -13.98
CA SER A 109 -9.86 7.04 -15.10
C SER A 109 -9.30 7.82 -16.28
#